data_AF-A0A9E5TLQ3-F1
#
_entry.id   AF-A0A9E5TLQ3-F1
#
_cell.length_a   1.000
_cell.length_b   1.000
_cell.length_c   1.000
_cell.angle_alpha   90.00
_cell.angle_beta   90.00
_cell.angle_gamma   90.00
#
_symmetry.space_group_name_H-M   'P 1'
#
loop_
_entity.id
_entity.type
_entity.pdbx_description
1 polymer ?
#
loop_
_entity_poly.entity_id
_entity_poly.type
_entity_poly.pdbx_seq_one_letter_code
_entity_poly.pdbx_strand_id
1 'polypeptide(L)'
;MKKNLVALICFGILLLSATMTPISYAATPEEIDAAIETGLEWLVTAQWPDDGGWGSPPEWDRTALTGLALIKLCDRAYELGYDSPFDPGYVYSENVLRGWEFIFSVDPVGGGASHIETHATSIQDHTLGYSGTPDDPDSNGNGYSLCFYSTNGYHTTYTTGIILMALEACGTPGRQNEGGFDFNGDASPDTYLEIAQELADWLAFGQVDTGPREGGWEYHMVDNAGGWSDNSNGGYAVLGLAAAEGMGCVVPAWVKTELSGYLDYIQNDPGPLDDDGEVDPDGGSGYTDPWFWVNELKTGNLLFQLKYCGDDPSSTRYMNALSYVERHWNDLGFSGGLEPGWRANNNYDDDGDGLIDEDPRDGLDNDGDLLVDEDMPTPNYQAMYCLM
;
A
#
# COMPACT_ATOMS: atom_id res chain seq x y z
N MET A 1 -11.60 -23.07 66.38
CA MET A 1 -12.57 -22.71 65.31
C MET A 1 -12.49 -21.25 64.84
N LYS A 2 -12.00 -20.27 65.62
CA LYS A 2 -11.90 -18.86 65.16
C LYS A 2 -10.64 -18.48 64.36
N LYS A 3 -9.61 -19.34 64.31
CA LYS A 3 -8.37 -19.05 63.55
C LYS A 3 -8.40 -19.49 62.08
N ASN A 4 -9.42 -20.25 61.67
CA ASN A 4 -9.55 -20.75 60.29
C ASN A 4 -10.51 -19.91 59.43
N LEU A 5 -11.21 -18.93 60.01
CA LEU A 5 -12.14 -18.07 59.27
C LEU A 5 -11.44 -16.86 58.64
N VAL A 6 -10.39 -16.34 59.26
CA VAL A 6 -9.65 -15.16 58.76
C VAL A 6 -8.78 -15.52 57.56
N ALA A 7 -8.13 -16.69 57.57
CA ALA A 7 -7.34 -17.17 56.42
C ALA A 7 -8.20 -17.45 55.18
N LEU A 8 -9.45 -17.89 55.36
CA LEU A 8 -10.37 -18.16 54.26
C LEU A 8 -10.93 -16.87 53.62
N ILE A 9 -11.09 -15.80 54.42
CA ILE A 9 -11.53 -14.49 53.94
C ILE A 9 -10.39 -13.74 53.22
N CYS A 10 -9.15 -13.88 53.69
CA CYS A 10 -7.98 -13.33 52.98
C CYS A 10 -7.70 -14.06 51.65
N PHE A 11 -7.96 -15.36 51.55
CA PHE A 11 -7.85 -16.10 50.27
C PHE A 11 -8.99 -15.77 49.30
N GLY A 12 -10.18 -15.42 49.81
CA GLY A 12 -11.32 -15.00 48.97
C GLY A 12 -11.18 -13.59 48.39
N ILE A 13 -10.43 -12.69 49.05
CA ILE A 13 -10.19 -11.33 48.56
C ILE A 13 -8.98 -11.29 47.60
N LEU A 14 -8.00 -12.18 47.77
CA LEU A 14 -6.86 -12.35 46.84
C LEU A 14 -7.21 -13.06 45.51
N LEU A 15 -8.41 -13.65 45.41
CA LEU A 15 -8.92 -14.26 44.15
C LEU A 15 -9.86 -13.32 43.37
N LEU A 16 -10.13 -12.11 43.90
CA LEU A 16 -10.92 -11.06 43.23
C LEU A 16 -10.06 -9.97 42.58
N SER A 17 -8.74 -10.14 42.57
CA SER A 17 -7.80 -9.44 41.70
C SER A 17 -7.42 -10.34 40.51
N ALA A 18 -8.41 -11.06 39.95
CA ALA A 18 -8.32 -11.44 38.56
C ALA A 18 -8.43 -10.12 37.79
N THR A 19 -7.28 -9.64 37.34
CA THR A 19 -7.16 -8.56 36.36
C THR A 19 -8.24 -8.80 35.31
N MET A 20 -9.24 -7.93 35.27
CA MET A 20 -10.08 -7.83 34.09
C MET A 20 -9.16 -7.26 33.02
N THR A 21 -8.37 -8.11 32.37
CA THR A 21 -7.77 -7.73 31.10
C THR A 21 -8.96 -7.29 30.24
N PRO A 22 -8.99 -6.03 29.78
CA PRO A 22 -10.07 -5.58 28.92
C PRO A 22 -10.15 -6.59 27.78
N ILE A 23 -11.28 -7.28 27.70
CA ILE A 23 -11.60 -8.06 26.52
C ILE A 23 -11.84 -6.99 25.48
N SER A 24 -10.83 -6.68 24.67
CA SER A 24 -11.00 -5.86 23.49
C SER A 24 -11.96 -6.62 22.58
N TYR A 25 -13.19 -6.13 22.50
CA TYR A 25 -14.14 -6.63 21.51
C TYR A 25 -13.75 -6.04 20.17
N ALA A 26 -13.92 -6.80 19.09
CA ALA A 26 -13.84 -6.22 17.76
C ALA A 26 -14.82 -5.03 17.67
N ALA A 27 -14.39 -3.93 17.05
CA ALA A 27 -15.22 -2.76 16.86
C ALA A 27 -16.56 -3.15 16.20
N THR A 28 -17.64 -2.57 16.69
CA THR A 28 -18.96 -2.74 16.09
C THR A 28 -19.01 -2.07 14.70
N PRO A 29 -19.88 -2.51 13.78
CA PRO A 29 -20.07 -1.82 12.51
C PRO A 29 -20.36 -0.33 12.66
N GLU A 30 -21.10 0.05 13.71
CA GLU A 30 -21.42 1.46 14.01
C GLU A 30 -20.19 2.24 14.48
N GLU A 31 -19.31 1.65 15.30
CA GLU A 31 -18.05 2.28 15.70
C GLU A 31 -17.09 2.43 14.51
N ILE A 32 -17.05 1.44 13.61
CA ILE A 32 -16.26 1.49 12.37
C ILE A 32 -16.77 2.63 11.47
N ASP A 33 -18.09 2.72 11.24
CA ASP A 33 -18.66 3.77 10.39
C ASP A 33 -18.43 5.17 10.99
N ALA A 34 -18.60 5.33 12.31
CA ALA A 34 -18.31 6.60 12.99
C ALA A 34 -16.83 6.99 12.89
N ALA A 35 -15.91 6.03 12.97
CA ALA A 35 -14.48 6.27 12.78
C ALA A 35 -14.17 6.68 11.33
N ILE A 36 -14.80 6.05 10.34
CA ILE A 36 -14.69 6.41 8.92
C ILE A 36 -15.19 7.84 8.69
N GLU A 37 -16.36 8.19 9.22
CA GLU A 37 -16.91 9.54 9.10
C GLU A 37 -15.97 10.59 9.68
N THR A 38 -15.47 10.36 10.89
CA THR A 38 -14.52 11.26 11.57
C THR A 38 -13.22 11.41 10.76
N GLY A 39 -12.69 10.29 10.25
CA GLY A 39 -11.47 10.29 9.43
C GLY A 39 -11.65 11.05 8.12
N LEU A 40 -12.80 10.91 7.47
CA LEU A 40 -13.14 11.63 6.24
C LEU A 40 -13.33 13.13 6.48
N GLU A 41 -14.00 13.52 7.57
CA GLU A 41 -14.11 14.92 7.97
C GLU A 41 -12.73 15.56 8.15
N TRP A 42 -11.82 14.85 8.83
CA TRP A 42 -10.44 15.31 8.93
C TRP A 42 -9.75 15.36 7.56
N LEU A 43 -9.87 14.30 6.75
CA LEU A 43 -9.20 14.19 5.46
C LEU A 43 -9.57 15.35 4.53
N VAL A 44 -10.84 15.75 4.47
CA VAL A 44 -11.26 16.88 3.62
C VAL A 44 -10.78 18.23 4.15
N THR A 45 -10.55 18.36 5.47
CA THR A 45 -9.92 19.57 6.03
C THR A 45 -8.42 19.63 5.77
N ALA A 46 -7.78 18.49 5.53
CA ALA A 46 -6.37 18.39 5.16
C ALA A 46 -6.10 18.68 3.66
N GLN A 47 -7.15 18.75 2.83
CA GLN A 47 -7.01 19.13 1.42
C GLN A 47 -6.48 20.57 1.30
N TRP A 48 -5.44 20.76 0.50
CA TRP A 48 -4.82 22.06 0.36
C TRP A 48 -5.79 23.06 -0.32
N PRO A 49 -6.02 24.24 0.28
CA PRO A 49 -7.06 25.14 -0.19
C PRO A 49 -6.73 25.82 -1.52
N ASP A 50 -5.45 25.95 -1.88
CA ASP A 50 -5.05 26.73 -3.06
C ASP A 50 -5.11 25.93 -4.36
N ASP A 51 -4.84 24.62 -4.32
CA ASP A 51 -4.69 23.80 -5.52
C ASP A 51 -5.48 22.48 -5.48
N GLY A 52 -6.07 22.11 -4.33
CA GLY A 52 -6.89 20.89 -4.22
C GLY A 52 -6.11 19.60 -3.98
N GLY A 53 -4.78 19.62 -3.94
CA GLY A 53 -3.96 18.46 -3.63
C GLY A 53 -3.89 18.16 -2.13
N TRP A 54 -3.51 16.94 -1.76
CA TRP A 54 -3.13 16.57 -0.39
C TRP A 54 -1.62 16.62 -0.20
N GLY A 55 -1.22 16.91 1.04
CA GLY A 55 0.17 17.20 1.40
C GLY A 55 0.50 18.70 1.30
N SER A 56 1.48 19.14 2.09
CA SER A 56 1.86 20.55 2.22
C SER A 56 3.01 20.89 1.28
N PRO A 57 2.90 21.88 0.38
CA PRO A 57 4.04 22.36 -0.39
C PRO A 57 5.24 22.73 0.52
N PRO A 58 6.49 22.43 0.14
CA PRO A 58 6.95 21.82 -1.11
C PRO A 58 7.09 20.29 -1.04
N GLU A 59 6.15 19.57 -0.41
CA GLU A 59 6.17 18.10 -0.29
C GLU A 59 6.23 17.38 -1.63
N TRP A 60 7.02 16.29 -1.67
CA TRP A 60 7.53 15.74 -2.91
C TRP A 60 6.53 14.78 -3.57
N ASP A 61 5.79 14.04 -2.73
CA ASP A 61 4.86 12.98 -3.08
C ASP A 61 3.37 13.41 -3.06
N ARG A 62 3.09 14.70 -3.23
CA ARG A 62 1.70 15.24 -3.21
C ARG A 62 0.79 14.57 -4.23
N THR A 63 1.31 14.16 -5.40
CA THR A 63 0.56 13.39 -6.40
C THR A 63 0.06 12.07 -5.82
N ALA A 64 0.94 11.30 -5.18
CA ALA A 64 0.60 10.02 -4.55
C ALA A 64 -0.33 10.22 -3.34
N LEU A 65 -0.06 11.20 -2.47
CA LEU A 65 -0.92 11.53 -1.34
C LEU A 65 -2.35 11.91 -1.78
N THR A 66 -2.46 12.66 -2.88
CA THR A 66 -3.74 13.02 -3.47
C THR A 66 -4.46 11.78 -4.01
N GLY A 67 -3.74 10.88 -4.69
CA GLY A 67 -4.31 9.61 -5.14
C GLY A 67 -4.87 8.77 -3.99
N LEU A 68 -4.12 8.61 -2.88
CA LEU A 68 -4.60 7.89 -1.69
C LEU A 68 -5.85 8.52 -1.08
N ALA A 69 -5.90 9.85 -0.98
CA ALA A 69 -7.09 10.55 -0.49
C ALA A 69 -8.30 10.34 -1.42
N LEU A 70 -8.07 10.36 -2.74
CA LEU A 70 -9.11 10.16 -3.74
C LEU A 70 -9.68 8.75 -3.74
N ILE A 71 -8.86 7.71 -3.52
CA ILE A 71 -9.34 6.33 -3.37
C ILE A 71 -10.43 6.29 -2.29
N LYS A 72 -10.11 6.76 -1.07
CA LYS A 72 -11.06 6.68 0.04
C LYS A 72 -12.31 7.55 -0.16
N LEU A 73 -12.16 8.74 -0.74
CA LEU A 73 -13.30 9.62 -1.04
C LEU A 73 -14.19 9.02 -2.13
N CYS A 74 -13.62 8.42 -3.16
CA CYS A 74 -14.40 7.79 -4.22
C CYS A 74 -15.14 6.55 -3.72
N ASP A 75 -14.46 5.66 -2.98
CA ASP A 75 -15.06 4.48 -2.38
C ASP A 75 -16.23 4.83 -1.46
N ARG A 76 -16.07 5.88 -0.63
CA ARG A 76 -17.16 6.30 0.27
C ARG A 76 -18.41 6.72 -0.49
N ALA A 77 -18.29 7.32 -1.67
CA ALA A 77 -19.47 7.66 -2.47
C ALA A 77 -20.26 6.40 -2.83
N TYR A 78 -19.59 5.34 -3.26
CA TYR A 78 -20.23 4.07 -3.60
C TYR A 78 -20.73 3.30 -2.36
N GLU A 79 -19.99 3.32 -1.24
CA GLU A 79 -20.45 2.76 0.04
C GLU A 79 -21.79 3.38 0.50
N LEU A 80 -21.97 4.68 0.25
CA LEU A 80 -23.19 5.41 0.57
C LEU A 80 -24.30 5.25 -0.50
N GLY A 81 -24.03 4.53 -1.58
CA GLY A 81 -24.99 4.22 -2.64
C GLY A 81 -25.17 5.34 -3.69
N TYR A 82 -24.21 6.25 -3.83
CA TYR A 82 -24.18 7.18 -4.97
C TYR A 82 -23.72 6.44 -6.23
N ASP A 83 -24.25 6.86 -7.39
CA ASP A 83 -23.86 6.30 -8.69
C ASP A 83 -22.49 6.83 -9.18
N SER A 84 -21.98 7.90 -8.56
CA SER A 84 -20.70 8.51 -8.89
C SER A 84 -20.17 9.38 -7.74
N PRO A 85 -18.85 9.44 -7.52
CA PRO A 85 -18.25 10.36 -6.56
C PRO A 85 -18.33 11.83 -6.99
N PHE A 86 -18.75 12.10 -8.24
CA PHE A 86 -19.02 13.46 -8.73
C PHE A 86 -20.49 13.87 -8.64
N ASP A 87 -21.35 13.04 -8.02
CA ASP A 87 -22.73 13.43 -7.79
C ASP A 87 -22.79 14.69 -6.91
N PRO A 88 -23.43 15.80 -7.35
CA PRO A 88 -23.53 17.02 -6.55
C PRO A 88 -24.23 16.84 -5.19
N GLY A 89 -24.97 15.74 -5.00
CA GLY A 89 -25.57 15.34 -3.74
C GLY A 89 -24.58 14.69 -2.77
N TYR A 90 -23.45 14.16 -3.25
CA TYR A 90 -22.40 13.62 -2.40
C TYR A 90 -21.62 14.76 -1.74
N VAL A 91 -21.54 14.74 -0.41
CA VAL A 91 -21.00 15.85 0.40
C VAL A 91 -19.53 16.16 0.11
N TYR A 92 -18.75 15.19 -0.37
CA TYR A 92 -17.34 15.38 -0.70
C TYR A 92 -17.06 15.45 -2.21
N SER A 93 -18.09 15.58 -3.05
CA SER A 93 -17.93 15.63 -4.51
C SER A 93 -17.03 16.77 -4.99
N GLU A 94 -17.10 17.94 -4.34
CA GLU A 94 -16.21 19.08 -4.63
C GLU A 94 -14.74 18.78 -4.25
N ASN A 95 -14.51 18.08 -3.13
CA ASN A 95 -13.16 17.67 -2.74
C ASN A 95 -12.58 16.68 -3.74
N VAL A 96 -13.39 15.73 -4.22
CA VAL A 96 -13.01 14.79 -5.28
C VAL A 96 -12.65 15.52 -6.56
N LEU A 97 -13.50 16.45 -7.02
CA LEU A 97 -13.24 17.24 -8.22
C LEU A 97 -11.92 18.00 -8.12
N ARG A 98 -11.69 18.71 -7.02
CA ARG A 98 -10.46 19.50 -6.81
C ARG A 98 -9.20 18.63 -6.72
N GLY A 99 -9.31 17.41 -6.20
CA GLY A 99 -8.19 16.46 -6.19
C GLY A 99 -7.82 15.98 -7.59
N TRP A 100 -8.80 15.71 -8.45
CA TRP A 100 -8.55 15.37 -9.84
C TRP A 100 -8.05 16.55 -10.67
N GLU A 101 -8.58 17.76 -10.43
CA GLU A 101 -8.04 18.99 -11.00
C GLU A 101 -6.56 19.15 -10.65
N PHE A 102 -6.15 18.86 -9.41
CA PHE A 102 -4.75 18.87 -9.00
C PHE A 102 -3.92 17.83 -9.77
N ILE A 103 -4.35 16.56 -9.79
CA ILE A 103 -3.64 15.46 -10.49
C ILE A 103 -3.42 15.80 -11.97
N PHE A 104 -4.44 16.34 -12.63
CA PHE A 104 -4.37 16.74 -14.03
C PHE A 104 -3.99 18.22 -14.20
N SER A 105 -3.28 18.80 -13.25
CA SER A 105 -2.73 20.15 -13.37
C SER A 105 -1.26 20.14 -13.81
N VAL A 106 -0.72 21.36 -13.84
CA VAL A 106 0.70 21.63 -14.01
C VAL A 106 1.24 22.08 -12.66
N ASP A 107 2.26 21.39 -12.14
CA ASP A 107 2.90 21.67 -10.86
C ASP A 107 3.50 23.09 -10.87
N PRO A 108 2.93 24.03 -10.10
CA PRO A 108 3.46 25.39 -10.03
C PRO A 108 4.74 25.47 -9.20
N VAL A 109 5.04 24.47 -8.35
CA VAL A 109 6.18 24.46 -7.42
C VAL A 109 7.42 23.83 -8.06
N GLY A 110 7.25 22.78 -8.86
CA GLY A 110 8.31 22.09 -9.63
C GLY A 110 8.78 22.80 -10.90
N GLY A 111 8.37 24.06 -11.13
CA GLY A 111 8.80 24.84 -12.28
C GLY A 111 7.88 24.78 -13.50
N GLY A 112 6.61 24.36 -13.32
CA GLY A 112 5.60 24.37 -14.39
C GLY A 112 5.57 23.10 -15.24
N ALA A 113 6.01 21.96 -14.70
CA ALA A 113 5.88 20.65 -15.35
C ALA A 113 4.53 19.99 -14.97
N SER A 114 3.92 19.25 -15.89
CA SER A 114 2.68 18.52 -15.62
C SER A 114 2.96 17.31 -14.75
N HIS A 115 2.09 16.94 -13.79
CA HIS A 115 2.29 15.76 -12.94
C HIS A 115 2.37 14.43 -13.71
N ILE A 116 2.01 14.44 -15.00
CA ILE A 116 2.02 13.31 -15.91
C ILE A 116 3.06 13.51 -17.02
N GLU A 117 3.79 12.44 -17.32
CA GLU A 117 4.80 12.40 -18.37
C GLU A 117 4.44 11.36 -19.43
N THR A 118 4.77 11.67 -20.68
CA THR A 118 4.64 10.76 -21.81
C THR A 118 5.99 10.16 -22.15
N HIS A 119 6.02 8.83 -22.29
CA HIS A 119 7.21 8.06 -22.66
C HIS A 119 6.97 7.32 -23.96
N ALA A 120 8.01 7.18 -24.77
CA ALA A 120 7.97 6.30 -25.93
C ALA A 120 8.08 4.86 -25.44
N THR A 121 7.13 4.01 -25.83
CA THR A 121 7.09 2.61 -25.40
C THR A 121 7.80 1.75 -26.43
N SER A 122 8.59 0.77 -25.97
CA SER A 122 9.37 -0.11 -26.83
C SER A 122 9.36 -1.55 -26.32
N ILE A 123 9.69 -2.48 -27.22
CA ILE A 123 9.80 -3.92 -26.89
C ILE A 123 10.82 -4.12 -25.77
N GLN A 124 10.43 -4.89 -24.76
CA GLN A 124 11.28 -5.34 -23.66
C GLN A 124 11.91 -6.71 -24.00
N ASP A 125 13.18 -6.91 -23.64
CA ASP A 125 13.96 -8.11 -23.97
C ASP A 125 14.08 -9.06 -22.76
N HIS A 126 13.04 -9.87 -22.55
CA HIS A 126 13.03 -10.96 -21.58
C HIS A 126 13.45 -12.31 -22.20
N THR A 127 14.26 -12.31 -23.26
CA THR A 127 14.66 -13.58 -23.92
C THR A 127 15.51 -14.49 -23.03
N LEU A 128 16.14 -13.93 -22.00
CA LEU A 128 16.86 -14.67 -20.96
C LEU A 128 16.03 -14.89 -19.69
N GLY A 129 14.81 -14.36 -19.68
CA GLY A 129 13.88 -14.30 -18.57
C GLY A 129 12.93 -15.45 -18.41
N TYR A 130 11.87 -15.21 -17.64
CA TYR A 130 10.88 -16.23 -17.31
C TYR A 130 9.88 -16.47 -18.46
N SER A 131 9.53 -15.43 -19.22
CA SER A 131 8.75 -15.52 -20.46
C SER A 131 9.58 -16.14 -21.60
N GLY A 132 10.88 -15.84 -21.62
CA GLY A 132 11.80 -16.27 -22.67
C GLY A 132 11.49 -15.63 -24.03
N THR A 133 10.83 -14.47 -24.06
CA THR A 133 10.39 -13.78 -25.28
C THR A 133 10.79 -12.30 -25.29
N PRO A 134 10.92 -11.69 -26.48
CA PRO A 134 10.76 -10.25 -26.61
C PRO A 134 9.28 -9.91 -26.40
N ASP A 135 9.00 -8.97 -25.51
CA ASP A 135 7.68 -8.66 -25.01
C ASP A 135 7.26 -7.24 -25.37
N ASP A 136 6.01 -7.10 -25.80
CA ASP A 136 5.43 -5.80 -26.15
C ASP A 136 4.57 -5.28 -25.00
N PRO A 137 4.98 -4.18 -24.34
CA PRO A 137 4.17 -3.53 -23.30
C PRO A 137 3.08 -2.62 -23.86
N ASP A 138 3.13 -2.24 -25.15
CA ASP A 138 2.13 -1.35 -25.76
C ASP A 138 0.87 -2.15 -26.16
N SER A 139 -0.04 -2.31 -25.20
CA SER A 139 -1.23 -3.15 -25.38
C SER A 139 -2.23 -2.59 -26.41
N ASN A 140 -2.16 -1.29 -26.70
CA ASN A 140 -3.10 -0.62 -27.60
C ASN A 140 -2.47 -0.19 -28.95
N GLY A 141 -1.15 -0.31 -29.10
CA GLY A 141 -0.40 -0.10 -30.34
C GLY A 141 -0.20 1.37 -30.72
N ASN A 142 -0.25 2.29 -29.75
CA ASN A 142 -0.14 3.73 -29.98
C ASN A 142 1.31 4.26 -29.95
N GLY A 143 2.27 3.44 -29.50
CA GLY A 143 3.69 3.73 -29.41
C GLY A 143 4.13 4.59 -28.23
N TYR A 144 3.27 4.83 -27.25
CA TYR A 144 3.60 5.59 -26.04
C TYR A 144 2.98 4.96 -24.78
N SER A 145 3.33 5.54 -23.65
CA SER A 145 2.73 5.22 -22.35
C SER A 145 2.83 6.46 -21.46
N LEU A 146 2.15 6.44 -20.32
CA LEU A 146 2.10 7.57 -19.39
C LEU A 146 2.53 7.13 -18.00
N CYS A 147 3.17 8.04 -17.26
CA CYS A 147 3.40 7.84 -15.83
C CYS A 147 3.13 9.11 -15.05
N PHE A 148 2.81 8.96 -13.77
CA PHE A 148 2.76 10.08 -12.85
C PHE A 148 4.07 10.19 -12.07
N TYR A 149 4.61 11.39 -11.95
CA TYR A 149 5.83 11.63 -11.18
C TYR A 149 5.55 12.17 -9.77
N SER A 150 6.45 11.80 -8.87
CA SER A 150 6.75 12.57 -7.66
C SER A 150 7.72 13.70 -8.06
N THR A 151 7.59 14.89 -7.48
CA THR A 151 8.32 16.11 -7.90
C THR A 151 9.86 15.99 -7.82
N ASN A 152 10.35 14.87 -7.30
CA ASN A 152 11.75 14.48 -7.22
C ASN A 152 12.22 13.51 -8.32
N GLY A 153 11.29 12.99 -9.13
CA GLY A 153 11.53 12.02 -10.20
C GLY A 153 11.85 10.60 -9.73
N TYR A 154 11.85 10.32 -8.42
CA TYR A 154 12.31 9.06 -7.85
C TYR A 154 11.18 8.10 -7.46
N HIS A 155 9.91 8.50 -7.37
CA HIS A 155 8.83 7.61 -6.91
C HIS A 155 7.73 7.41 -7.96
N THR A 156 8.10 7.31 -9.25
CA THR A 156 7.13 7.23 -10.36
C THR A 156 6.33 5.93 -10.34
N THR A 157 6.93 4.81 -9.93
CA THR A 157 6.23 3.51 -9.81
C THR A 157 5.14 3.56 -8.74
N TYR A 158 5.45 4.03 -7.52
CA TYR A 158 4.44 4.25 -6.46
C TYR A 158 3.32 5.16 -6.94
N THR A 159 3.71 6.32 -7.46
CA THR A 159 2.74 7.35 -7.82
C THR A 159 1.82 6.82 -8.90
N THR A 160 2.36 6.18 -9.93
CA THR A 160 1.58 5.61 -11.04
C THR A 160 0.64 4.51 -10.55
N GLY A 161 1.13 3.57 -9.72
CA GLY A 161 0.28 2.52 -9.15
C GLY A 161 -0.84 3.06 -8.27
N ILE A 162 -0.56 4.08 -7.46
CA ILE A 162 -1.56 4.75 -6.61
C ILE A 162 -2.59 5.52 -7.44
N ILE A 163 -2.17 6.21 -8.51
CA ILE A 163 -3.13 6.90 -9.38
C ILE A 163 -4.01 5.90 -10.13
N LEU A 164 -3.48 4.74 -10.56
CA LEU A 164 -4.30 3.67 -11.14
C LEU A 164 -5.39 3.19 -10.18
N MET A 165 -5.03 2.92 -8.92
CA MET A 165 -6.01 2.59 -7.88
C MET A 165 -7.05 3.70 -7.70
N ALA A 166 -6.63 4.98 -7.71
CA ALA A 166 -7.56 6.11 -7.61
C ALA A 166 -8.52 6.21 -8.80
N LEU A 167 -8.03 5.96 -10.03
CA LEU A 167 -8.85 5.94 -11.24
C LEU A 167 -9.90 4.82 -11.19
N GLU A 168 -9.51 3.62 -10.71
CA GLU A 168 -10.42 2.50 -10.53
C GLU A 168 -11.47 2.80 -9.45
N ALA A 169 -11.03 3.22 -8.27
CA ALA A 169 -11.91 3.59 -7.16
C ALA A 169 -12.90 4.69 -7.56
N CYS A 170 -12.51 5.57 -8.48
CA CYS A 170 -13.40 6.59 -9.03
C CYS A 170 -14.56 6.01 -9.85
N GLY A 171 -14.39 4.83 -10.47
CA GLY A 171 -15.47 4.10 -11.16
C GLY A 171 -16.08 4.83 -12.36
N THR A 172 -15.35 5.78 -12.95
CA THR A 172 -15.86 6.64 -14.05
C THR A 172 -14.99 6.58 -15.30
N PRO A 173 -14.80 5.39 -15.92
CA PRO A 173 -13.84 5.18 -17.01
C PRO A 173 -14.03 6.11 -18.22
N GLY A 174 -15.27 6.52 -18.52
CA GLY A 174 -15.58 7.43 -19.63
C GLY A 174 -15.48 8.92 -19.31
N ARG A 175 -15.06 9.30 -18.10
CA ARG A 175 -14.87 10.70 -17.71
C ARG A 175 -13.60 11.24 -18.37
N GLN A 176 -13.69 12.44 -18.91
CA GLN A 176 -12.54 13.17 -19.45
C GLN A 176 -11.72 13.80 -18.33
N ASN A 177 -10.40 13.82 -18.48
CA ASN A 177 -9.51 14.43 -17.50
C ASN A 177 -9.74 15.95 -17.35
N GLU A 178 -9.64 16.41 -16.11
CA GLU A 178 -9.91 17.80 -15.68
C GLU A 178 -8.92 18.80 -16.28
N GLY A 179 -7.71 18.34 -16.61
CA GLY A 179 -6.66 19.13 -17.25
C GLY A 179 -6.92 19.44 -18.72
N GLY A 180 -7.83 18.70 -19.36
CA GLY A 180 -8.07 18.80 -20.80
C GLY A 180 -6.92 18.24 -21.65
N PHE A 181 -6.08 17.36 -21.09
CA PHE A 181 -4.97 16.73 -21.79
C PHE A 181 -5.46 15.76 -22.86
N ASP A 182 -4.85 15.84 -24.04
CA ASP A 182 -5.09 15.01 -25.21
C ASP A 182 -3.72 14.45 -25.62
N PHE A 183 -3.38 13.25 -25.14
CA PHE A 183 -2.08 12.61 -25.39
C PHE A 183 -2.06 11.89 -26.73
N ASN A 184 -3.21 11.37 -27.19
CA ASN A 184 -3.32 10.65 -28.45
C ASN A 184 -3.43 11.57 -29.69
N GLY A 185 -3.70 12.86 -29.48
CA GLY A 185 -3.80 13.89 -30.53
C GLY A 185 -5.09 13.84 -31.35
N ASP A 186 -6.16 13.26 -30.82
CA ASP A 186 -7.45 13.13 -31.51
C ASP A 186 -8.37 14.36 -31.40
N ALA A 187 -7.87 15.42 -30.75
CA ALA A 187 -8.54 16.67 -30.45
C ALA A 187 -9.64 16.59 -29.38
N SER A 188 -9.65 15.54 -28.56
CA SER A 188 -10.50 15.38 -27.38
C SER A 188 -9.63 15.09 -26.15
N PRO A 189 -10.00 15.61 -24.96
CA PRO A 189 -9.32 15.18 -23.75
C PRO A 189 -9.48 13.69 -23.52
N ASP A 190 -8.38 13.03 -23.20
CA ASP A 190 -8.35 11.60 -22.91
C ASP A 190 -9.21 11.28 -21.68
N THR A 191 -9.88 10.15 -21.77
CA THR A 191 -10.70 9.60 -20.69
C THR A 191 -9.84 8.95 -19.62
N TYR A 192 -10.44 8.72 -18.46
CA TYR A 192 -9.81 7.99 -17.36
C TYR A 192 -9.39 6.58 -17.77
N LEU A 193 -10.17 5.91 -18.62
CA LEU A 193 -9.83 4.59 -19.14
C LEU A 193 -8.65 4.64 -20.11
N GLU A 194 -8.59 5.63 -20.99
CA GLU A 194 -7.46 5.81 -21.90
C GLU A 194 -6.18 6.07 -21.11
N ILE A 195 -6.22 7.00 -20.15
CA ILE A 195 -5.08 7.27 -19.26
C ILE A 195 -4.70 6.01 -18.48
N ALA A 196 -5.65 5.29 -17.89
CA ALA A 196 -5.38 4.06 -17.15
C ALA A 196 -4.70 2.98 -18.02
N GLN A 197 -5.08 2.84 -19.29
CA GLN A 197 -4.40 1.94 -20.22
C GLN A 197 -2.93 2.33 -20.40
N GLU A 198 -2.65 3.62 -20.61
CA GLU A 198 -1.26 4.10 -20.75
C GLU A 198 -0.43 3.93 -19.48
N LEU A 199 -1.04 4.05 -18.30
CA LEU A 199 -0.37 3.78 -17.02
C LEU A 199 -0.05 2.29 -16.85
N ALA A 200 -0.96 1.40 -17.28
CA ALA A 200 -0.73 -0.03 -17.27
C ALA A 200 0.39 -0.44 -18.23
N ASP A 201 0.41 0.14 -19.43
CA ASP A 201 1.46 -0.07 -20.42
C ASP A 201 2.81 0.47 -19.93
N TRP A 202 2.84 1.59 -19.18
CA TRP A 202 4.08 2.08 -18.56
C TRP A 202 4.58 1.16 -17.44
N LEU A 203 3.69 0.63 -16.60
CA LEU A 203 4.07 -0.33 -15.57
C LEU A 203 4.55 -1.65 -16.19
N ALA A 204 3.94 -2.10 -17.28
CA ALA A 204 4.46 -3.25 -18.04
C ALA A 204 5.86 -2.94 -18.59
N PHE A 205 6.02 -1.79 -19.26
CA PHE A 205 7.29 -1.34 -19.82
C PHE A 205 8.38 -1.21 -18.75
N GLY A 206 8.06 -0.75 -17.55
CA GLY A 206 9.02 -0.50 -16.48
C GLY A 206 9.42 -1.72 -15.63
N GLN A 207 8.97 -2.92 -15.99
CA GLN A 207 9.36 -4.16 -15.30
C GLN A 207 10.86 -4.44 -15.53
N VAL A 208 11.58 -4.90 -14.52
CA VAL A 208 13.03 -5.18 -14.67
C VAL A 208 13.24 -6.34 -15.63
N ASP A 209 14.07 -6.14 -16.66
CA ASP A 209 14.21 -7.08 -17.78
C ASP A 209 15.29 -8.14 -17.62
N THR A 210 16.26 -7.93 -16.72
CA THR A 210 17.39 -8.86 -16.61
C THR A 210 17.95 -8.98 -15.21
N GLY A 211 18.52 -10.15 -14.93
CA GLY A 211 19.30 -10.41 -13.72
C GLY A 211 18.46 -11.03 -12.60
N PRO A 212 19.01 -11.11 -11.38
CA PRO A 212 18.37 -11.88 -10.30
C PRO A 212 17.04 -11.30 -9.80
N ARG A 213 16.67 -10.10 -10.24
CA ARG A 213 15.47 -9.36 -9.82
C ARG A 213 14.52 -9.07 -10.97
N GLU A 214 14.76 -9.71 -12.11
CA GLU A 214 13.91 -9.68 -13.29
C GLU A 214 12.47 -10.04 -12.94
N GLY A 215 11.52 -9.33 -13.54
CA GLY A 215 10.09 -9.45 -13.25
C GLY A 215 9.58 -8.61 -12.07
N GLY A 216 10.48 -7.99 -11.30
CA GLY A 216 10.10 -7.02 -10.27
C GLY A 216 10.04 -5.57 -10.78
N TRP A 217 9.78 -4.63 -9.88
CA TRP A 217 9.81 -3.20 -10.17
C TRP A 217 10.72 -2.45 -9.20
N GLU A 218 11.36 -1.40 -9.72
CA GLU A 218 12.03 -0.40 -8.91
C GLU A 218 11.26 0.92 -8.92
N TYR A 219 11.90 1.95 -8.39
CA TYR A 219 11.38 3.29 -8.16
C TYR A 219 11.01 4.09 -9.44
N HIS A 220 11.50 3.64 -10.59
CA HIS A 220 11.32 4.22 -11.91
C HIS A 220 11.27 3.13 -12.98
N MET A 221 10.89 3.50 -14.21
CA MET A 221 10.90 2.55 -15.34
C MET A 221 12.32 2.06 -15.63
N VAL A 222 12.40 0.79 -15.98
CA VAL A 222 13.58 0.13 -16.50
C VAL A 222 13.28 -0.21 -17.96
N ASP A 223 14.22 0.08 -18.86
CA ASP A 223 14.06 -0.18 -20.30
C ASP A 223 15.21 -1.05 -20.78
N ASN A 224 14.91 -2.32 -21.04
CA ASN A 224 15.85 -3.34 -21.50
C ASN A 224 17.12 -3.43 -20.61
N ALA A 225 16.93 -3.39 -19.29
CA ALA A 225 18.03 -3.33 -18.34
C ALA A 225 17.79 -4.15 -17.07
N GLY A 226 18.87 -4.36 -16.32
CA GLY A 226 18.77 -4.87 -14.95
C GLY A 226 18.45 -3.73 -13.99
N GLY A 227 17.76 -4.05 -12.91
CA GLY A 227 17.26 -3.07 -11.94
C GLY A 227 17.37 -3.57 -10.51
N TRP A 228 17.05 -2.67 -9.58
CA TRP A 228 17.06 -2.94 -8.14
C TRP A 228 15.65 -3.17 -7.61
N SER A 229 14.93 -4.14 -8.18
CA SER A 229 13.57 -4.44 -7.74
C SER A 229 13.50 -4.63 -6.23
N ASP A 230 12.44 -4.10 -5.64
CA ASP A 230 12.12 -4.29 -4.23
C ASP A 230 10.63 -4.50 -4.02
N ASN A 231 10.28 -5.07 -2.87
CA ASN A 231 8.90 -5.46 -2.57
C ASN A 231 7.98 -4.28 -2.23
N SER A 232 8.54 -3.12 -1.91
CA SER A 232 7.73 -1.94 -1.66
C SER A 232 7.23 -1.34 -2.99
N ASN A 233 8.08 -1.25 -4.03
CA ASN A 233 7.66 -0.83 -5.37
C ASN A 233 6.83 -1.91 -6.09
N GLY A 234 7.28 -3.17 -6.03
CA GLY A 234 6.57 -4.28 -6.67
C GLY A 234 5.13 -4.41 -6.19
N GLY A 235 4.88 -4.26 -4.89
CA GLY A 235 3.53 -4.25 -4.33
C GLY A 235 2.62 -3.18 -4.95
N TYR A 236 3.07 -1.92 -5.02
CA TYR A 236 2.28 -0.84 -5.60
C TYR A 236 2.09 -0.92 -7.11
N ALA A 237 3.10 -1.39 -7.85
CA ALA A 237 2.96 -1.67 -9.27
C ALA A 237 1.85 -2.70 -9.49
N VAL A 238 1.83 -3.78 -8.72
CA VAL A 238 0.85 -4.86 -8.89
C VAL A 238 -0.55 -4.46 -8.41
N LEU A 239 -0.66 -3.65 -7.35
CA LEU A 239 -1.93 -3.02 -6.96
C LEU A 239 -2.48 -2.15 -8.11
N GLY A 240 -1.64 -1.32 -8.72
CA GLY A 240 -2.02 -0.51 -9.88
C GLY A 240 -2.43 -1.34 -11.10
N LEU A 241 -1.68 -2.39 -11.43
CA LEU A 241 -2.01 -3.30 -12.54
C LEU A 241 -3.33 -4.05 -12.30
N ALA A 242 -3.58 -4.49 -11.07
CA ALA A 242 -4.86 -5.10 -10.70
C ALA A 242 -6.02 -4.10 -10.84
N ALA A 243 -5.83 -2.86 -10.40
CA ALA A 243 -6.80 -1.78 -10.58
C ALA A 243 -7.05 -1.49 -12.08
N ALA A 244 -6.00 -1.51 -12.90
CA ALA A 244 -6.13 -1.35 -14.35
C ALA A 244 -6.98 -2.46 -14.98
N GLU A 245 -6.72 -3.73 -14.64
CA GLU A 245 -7.57 -4.86 -15.07
C GLU A 245 -9.03 -4.69 -14.59
N GLY A 246 -9.23 -4.21 -13.35
CA GLY A 246 -10.53 -3.88 -12.77
C GLY A 246 -11.31 -2.81 -13.55
N MET A 247 -10.60 -1.80 -14.07
CA MET A 247 -11.16 -0.79 -14.98
C MET A 247 -11.45 -1.30 -16.38
N GLY A 248 -10.95 -2.48 -16.74
CA GLY A 248 -11.07 -3.06 -18.08
C GLY A 248 -9.90 -2.76 -19.02
N CYS A 249 -8.76 -2.31 -18.49
CA CYS A 249 -7.52 -2.20 -19.25
C CYS A 249 -6.97 -3.60 -19.57
N VAL A 250 -6.10 -3.66 -20.58
CA VAL A 250 -5.35 -4.85 -20.92
C VAL A 250 -3.97 -4.75 -20.27
N VAL A 251 -3.65 -5.70 -19.39
CA VAL A 251 -2.28 -5.96 -18.94
C VAL A 251 -1.74 -7.16 -19.72
N PRO A 252 -0.58 -7.05 -20.39
CA PRO A 252 -0.03 -8.18 -21.13
C PRO A 252 0.25 -9.39 -20.23
N ALA A 253 -0.05 -10.60 -20.72
CA ALA A 253 0.07 -11.82 -19.92
C ALA A 253 1.53 -12.15 -19.51
N TRP A 254 2.50 -11.67 -20.27
CA TRP A 254 3.92 -11.86 -19.96
C TRP A 254 4.32 -11.14 -18.66
N VAL A 255 3.67 -10.02 -18.30
CA VAL A 255 3.94 -9.27 -17.06
C VAL A 255 3.74 -10.16 -15.83
N LYS A 256 2.65 -10.94 -15.81
CA LYS A 256 2.37 -11.92 -14.75
C LYS A 256 3.35 -13.11 -14.79
N THR A 257 3.85 -13.46 -15.98
CA THR A 257 4.82 -14.56 -16.13
C THR A 257 6.17 -14.18 -15.53
N GLU A 258 6.69 -12.99 -15.88
CA GLU A 258 7.92 -12.43 -15.33
C GLU A 258 7.80 -12.18 -13.82
N LEU A 259 6.71 -11.55 -13.39
CA LEU A 259 6.43 -11.32 -11.98
C LEU A 259 6.42 -12.64 -11.20
N SER A 260 5.78 -13.68 -11.72
CA SER A 260 5.73 -14.97 -11.03
C SER A 260 7.12 -15.57 -10.75
N GLY A 261 8.08 -15.31 -11.64
CA GLY A 261 9.49 -15.65 -11.44
C GLY A 261 10.16 -14.79 -10.36
N TYR A 262 9.93 -13.48 -10.37
CA TYR A 262 10.38 -12.59 -9.30
C TYR A 262 9.83 -12.99 -7.92
N LEU A 263 8.56 -13.37 -7.85
CA LEU A 263 7.93 -13.79 -6.59
C LEU A 263 8.54 -15.09 -6.04
N ASP A 264 8.88 -16.03 -6.93
CA ASP A 264 9.62 -17.25 -6.57
C ASP A 264 11.01 -16.91 -6.04
N TYR A 265 11.69 -15.93 -6.67
CA TYR A 265 12.96 -15.43 -6.16
C TYR A 265 12.83 -14.79 -4.78
N ILE A 266 11.96 -13.79 -4.62
CA ILE A 266 11.94 -12.90 -3.43
C ILE A 266 11.29 -13.53 -2.20
N GLN A 267 10.55 -14.62 -2.38
CA GLN A 267 10.02 -15.38 -1.26
C GLN A 267 11.15 -16.08 -0.51
N ASN A 268 11.12 -15.95 0.81
CA ASN A 268 12.00 -16.66 1.73
C ASN A 268 11.54 -18.13 1.82
N ASP A 269 11.77 -18.90 0.76
CA ASP A 269 11.16 -20.23 0.61
C ASP A 269 11.66 -21.26 1.64
N PRO A 270 10.77 -21.91 2.42
CA PRO A 270 11.13 -23.02 3.29
C PRO A 270 11.53 -24.24 2.46
N GLY A 271 12.82 -24.52 2.36
CA GLY A 271 13.38 -25.65 1.60
C GLY A 271 13.60 -26.92 2.42
N PRO A 272 13.57 -28.13 1.81
CA PRO A 272 14.33 -29.26 2.31
C PRO A 272 15.83 -29.07 2.00
N LEU A 273 16.59 -28.53 2.97
CA LEU A 273 18.06 -28.43 2.99
C LEU A 273 18.70 -27.97 1.65
N ASP A 274 18.70 -26.67 1.38
CA ASP A 274 19.64 -26.07 0.42
C ASP A 274 20.35 -24.79 0.90
N ASP A 275 20.45 -24.56 2.21
CA ASP A 275 21.41 -23.62 2.75
C ASP A 275 22.13 -24.13 4.02
N ASP A 276 23.35 -23.66 4.11
CA ASP A 276 24.46 -24.06 4.93
C ASP A 276 24.41 -23.40 6.32
N GLY A 277 23.21 -23.40 6.91
CA GLY A 277 23.01 -23.23 8.35
C GLY A 277 22.91 -21.80 8.85
N GLU A 278 21.94 -21.03 8.36
CA GLU A 278 21.38 -19.89 9.09
C GLU A 278 19.86 -19.77 8.96
N VAL A 279 19.29 -18.99 9.88
CA VAL A 279 17.89 -18.66 10.24
C VAL A 279 16.80 -19.29 9.34
N ASP A 280 16.12 -20.29 9.92
CA ASP A 280 15.06 -21.15 9.35
C ASP A 280 14.19 -20.44 8.29
N PRO A 281 14.28 -20.82 7.00
CA PRO A 281 13.42 -20.25 5.98
C PRO A 281 11.96 -20.61 6.27
N ASP A 282 11.06 -19.64 6.14
CA ASP A 282 9.75 -19.75 6.78
C ASP A 282 8.58 -19.28 5.89
N GLY A 283 8.86 -18.80 4.69
CA GLY A 283 7.85 -18.47 3.68
C GLY A 283 7.49 -16.99 3.62
N GLY A 284 8.10 -16.15 4.45
CA GLY A 284 7.92 -14.70 4.38
C GLY A 284 8.51 -14.09 3.10
N SER A 285 8.43 -12.77 2.95
CA SER A 285 9.02 -12.07 1.80
C SER A 285 10.07 -11.06 2.23
N GLY A 286 11.24 -11.11 1.58
CA GLY A 286 12.32 -10.16 1.81
C GLY A 286 12.12 -8.83 1.09
N TYR A 287 12.99 -7.85 1.32
CA TYR A 287 12.83 -6.50 0.76
C TYR A 287 13.39 -6.39 -0.66
N THR A 288 14.68 -6.69 -0.84
CA THR A 288 15.39 -6.65 -2.15
C THR A 288 16.06 -7.97 -2.52
N ASP A 289 16.12 -8.88 -1.57
CA ASP A 289 16.58 -10.25 -1.69
C ASP A 289 15.80 -11.06 -0.64
N PRO A 290 15.82 -12.40 -0.72
CA PRO A 290 14.89 -13.25 0.02
C PRO A 290 15.13 -13.26 1.54
N TRP A 291 16.30 -12.78 1.99
CA TRP A 291 16.75 -12.88 3.38
C TRP A 291 16.77 -11.52 4.07
N PHE A 292 16.76 -10.44 3.30
CA PHE A 292 16.88 -9.10 3.83
C PHE A 292 15.54 -8.54 4.31
N TRP A 293 15.44 -8.32 5.63
CA TRP A 293 14.31 -7.64 6.27
C TRP A 293 12.97 -8.31 5.95
N VAL A 294 12.83 -9.60 6.25
CA VAL A 294 11.57 -10.33 6.07
C VAL A 294 10.55 -9.89 7.13
N ASN A 295 9.34 -9.51 6.71
CA ASN A 295 8.26 -9.15 7.63
C ASN A 295 6.84 -9.31 7.08
N GLU A 296 5.85 -9.11 7.94
CA GLU A 296 4.42 -9.18 7.61
C GLU A 296 3.98 -8.21 6.53
N LEU A 297 4.49 -6.97 6.49
CA LEU A 297 4.15 -6.00 5.45
C LEU A 297 4.53 -6.52 4.06
N LYS A 298 5.80 -6.93 3.88
CA LYS A 298 6.28 -7.49 2.62
C LYS A 298 5.58 -8.80 2.28
N THR A 299 5.30 -9.62 3.29
CA THR A 299 4.61 -10.91 3.08
C THR A 299 3.15 -10.72 2.71
N GLY A 300 2.47 -9.71 3.24
CA GLY A 300 1.13 -9.29 2.80
C GLY A 300 1.13 -8.87 1.34
N ASN A 301 2.09 -8.02 0.93
CA ASN A 301 2.29 -7.66 -0.47
C ASN A 301 2.58 -8.89 -1.34
N LEU A 302 3.41 -9.83 -0.88
CA LEU A 302 3.67 -11.09 -1.59
C LEU A 302 2.39 -11.89 -1.80
N LEU A 303 1.53 -12.03 -0.78
CA LEU A 303 0.26 -12.76 -0.90
C LEU A 303 -0.66 -12.14 -1.96
N PHE A 304 -0.76 -10.82 -2.03
CA PHE A 304 -1.51 -10.12 -3.07
C PHE A 304 -0.91 -10.39 -4.46
N GLN A 305 0.40 -10.24 -4.62
CA GLN A 305 1.09 -10.45 -5.89
C GLN A 305 0.98 -11.91 -6.38
N LEU A 306 1.12 -12.89 -5.47
CA LEU A 306 0.89 -14.31 -5.76
C LEU A 306 -0.54 -14.52 -6.26
N LYS A 307 -1.52 -13.95 -5.58
CA LYS A 307 -2.93 -14.05 -5.99
C LYS A 307 -3.16 -13.46 -7.38
N TYR A 308 -2.54 -12.31 -7.66
CA TYR A 308 -2.60 -11.64 -8.95
C TYR A 308 -2.00 -12.50 -10.09
N CYS A 309 -0.92 -13.23 -9.81
CA CYS A 309 -0.32 -14.21 -10.72
C CYS A 309 -1.11 -15.53 -10.83
N GLY A 310 -2.20 -15.69 -10.09
CA GLY A 310 -3.09 -16.85 -10.15
C GLY A 310 -2.82 -17.93 -9.10
N ASP A 311 -1.89 -17.71 -8.16
CA ASP A 311 -1.76 -18.58 -7.00
C ASP A 311 -2.98 -18.50 -6.10
N ASP A 312 -3.19 -19.56 -5.33
CA ASP A 312 -4.28 -19.68 -4.37
C ASP A 312 -3.86 -20.63 -3.23
N PRO A 313 -4.71 -20.90 -2.22
CA PRO A 313 -4.38 -21.82 -1.13
C PRO A 313 -4.05 -23.27 -1.52
N SER A 314 -4.16 -23.66 -2.79
CA SER A 314 -3.64 -24.95 -3.29
C SER A 314 -2.15 -24.89 -3.67
N SER A 315 -1.60 -23.69 -3.82
CA SER A 315 -0.19 -23.45 -4.16
C SER A 315 0.68 -23.47 -2.91
N THR A 316 1.78 -24.23 -2.93
CA THR A 316 2.69 -24.36 -1.78
C THR A 316 3.26 -23.02 -1.35
N ARG A 317 3.75 -22.22 -2.30
CA ARG A 317 4.35 -20.91 -2.02
C ARG A 317 3.36 -19.90 -1.41
N TYR A 318 2.09 -19.93 -1.84
CA TYR A 318 1.01 -19.15 -1.22
C TYR A 318 0.77 -19.58 0.24
N MET A 319 0.66 -20.90 0.48
CA MET A 319 0.45 -21.41 1.83
C MET A 319 1.64 -21.14 2.76
N ASN A 320 2.87 -21.13 2.24
CA ASN A 320 4.06 -20.76 3.01
C ASN A 320 3.99 -19.30 3.47
N ALA A 321 3.67 -18.37 2.56
CA ALA A 321 3.50 -16.95 2.88
C ALA A 321 2.33 -16.72 3.87
N LEU A 322 1.20 -17.40 3.68
CA LEU A 322 0.09 -17.31 4.61
C LEU A 322 0.49 -17.83 6.01
N SER A 323 1.22 -18.95 6.06
CA SER A 323 1.70 -19.52 7.31
C SER A 323 2.70 -18.60 8.02
N TYR A 324 3.49 -17.82 7.28
CA TYR A 324 4.35 -16.78 7.85
C TYR A 324 3.53 -15.74 8.61
N VAL A 325 2.55 -15.13 7.95
CA VAL A 325 1.67 -14.13 8.58
C VAL A 325 0.97 -14.73 9.81
N GLU A 326 0.45 -15.96 9.72
CA GLU A 326 -0.21 -16.61 10.87
C GLU A 326 0.73 -16.80 12.08
N ARG A 327 2.02 -17.06 11.87
CA ARG A 327 3.00 -17.22 12.95
C ARG A 327 3.43 -15.88 13.54
N HIS A 328 3.59 -14.86 12.71
CA HIS A 328 4.14 -13.56 13.11
C HIS A 328 3.07 -12.52 13.48
N TRP A 329 1.79 -12.86 13.38
CA TRP A 329 0.66 -11.96 13.68
C TRP A 329 0.69 -11.34 15.08
N ASN A 330 1.38 -11.96 16.04
CA ASN A 330 1.46 -11.44 17.39
C ASN A 330 2.86 -10.97 17.77
N ASP A 331 3.79 -10.95 16.82
CA ASP A 331 5.14 -10.47 17.03
C ASP A 331 5.18 -8.94 17.03
N LEU A 332 6.14 -8.39 17.77
CA LEU A 332 6.42 -6.95 17.78
C LEU A 332 7.06 -6.54 16.46
N GLY A 333 6.66 -5.39 15.94
CA GLY A 333 7.19 -4.83 14.71
C GLY A 333 8.61 -4.30 14.81
N PHE A 334 9.19 -4.21 16.01
CA PHE A 334 10.62 -3.97 16.18
C PHE A 334 11.16 -4.81 17.35
N SER A 335 11.96 -5.83 17.08
CA SER A 335 12.62 -6.66 18.10
C SER A 335 14.07 -6.90 17.70
N GLY A 336 15.00 -6.19 18.36
CA GLY A 336 16.43 -6.41 18.17
C GLY A 336 16.96 -6.09 16.77
N GLY A 337 16.31 -5.18 16.03
CA GLY A 337 16.67 -4.81 14.65
C GLY A 337 16.06 -5.70 13.57
N LEU A 338 15.19 -6.65 13.96
CA LEU A 338 14.32 -7.41 13.06
C LEU A 338 12.88 -6.94 13.30
N GLU A 339 12.08 -6.90 12.23
CA GLU A 339 10.72 -6.36 12.27
C GLU A 339 9.67 -7.37 11.81
N PRO A 340 9.64 -8.61 12.32
CA PRO A 340 8.87 -9.69 11.67
C PRO A 340 7.35 -9.46 11.71
N GLY A 341 6.82 -8.85 12.77
CA GLY A 341 5.38 -8.63 12.97
C GLY A 341 4.91 -7.18 12.76
N TRP A 342 3.63 -6.94 12.98
CA TRP A 342 2.94 -5.65 12.83
C TRP A 342 2.54 -4.97 14.15
N ARG A 343 2.70 -5.62 15.31
CA ARG A 343 2.29 -4.99 16.57
C ARG A 343 3.21 -3.83 16.92
N ALA A 344 2.63 -2.71 17.35
CA ALA A 344 3.40 -1.63 17.92
C ALA A 344 4.30 -2.18 19.04
N ASN A 345 5.55 -1.74 19.07
CA ASN A 345 6.42 -2.09 20.18
C ASN A 345 6.10 -1.17 21.35
N ASN A 346 5.02 -1.50 22.04
CA ASN A 346 4.61 -0.85 23.29
C ASN A 346 5.64 -1.00 24.42
N ASN A 347 6.73 -1.76 24.21
CA ASN A 347 7.81 -1.86 25.19
C ASN A 347 8.96 -0.85 24.96
N TYR A 348 8.70 0.25 24.23
CA TYR A 348 9.66 1.33 24.01
C TYR A 348 9.25 2.58 24.77
N ASP A 349 10.20 3.09 25.54
CA ASP A 349 10.27 4.46 26.04
C ASP A 349 10.49 5.40 24.84
N ASP A 350 9.41 5.86 24.20
CA ASP A 350 9.48 6.59 22.93
C ASP A 350 9.82 8.08 23.09
N ASP A 351 9.73 8.62 24.32
CA ASP A 351 10.12 9.99 24.66
C ASP A 351 11.40 10.10 25.51
N GLY A 352 11.92 8.98 26.02
CA GLY A 352 13.24 8.83 26.64
C GLY A 352 13.28 9.15 28.13
N ASP A 353 12.15 9.03 28.83
CA ASP A 353 11.98 9.37 30.23
C ASP A 353 12.32 8.21 31.21
N GLY A 354 12.40 6.99 30.69
CA GLY A 354 12.77 5.77 31.38
C GLY A 354 11.61 4.82 31.71
N LEU A 355 10.39 5.11 31.25
CA LEU A 355 9.19 4.30 31.49
C LEU A 355 8.68 3.65 30.17
N ILE A 356 7.77 2.69 30.27
CA ILE A 356 7.42 1.77 29.16
C ILE A 356 5.91 1.47 29.22
N ASP A 357 5.21 1.66 28.09
CA ASP A 357 3.76 1.40 27.88
C ASP A 357 2.84 2.35 28.69
N GLU A 358 2.96 3.66 28.40
CA GLU A 358 2.37 4.76 29.19
C GLU A 358 0.92 5.10 28.76
N ASP A 359 -0.02 4.85 29.67
CA ASP A 359 -1.42 5.29 29.70
C ASP A 359 -2.34 5.16 28.47
N PRO A 360 -3.31 4.20 28.52
CA PRO A 360 -4.49 4.21 27.67
C PRO A 360 -5.25 5.54 27.74
N ARG A 361 -5.93 5.94 26.65
CA ARG A 361 -6.85 7.10 26.65
C ARG A 361 -8.06 6.94 27.57
N ASP A 362 -7.86 7.06 28.86
CA ASP A 362 -8.88 6.97 29.90
C ASP A 362 -8.84 8.15 30.90
N GLY A 363 -7.91 9.10 30.71
CA GLY A 363 -7.73 10.29 31.53
C GLY A 363 -7.16 10.00 32.92
N LEU A 364 -6.54 8.84 33.11
CA LEU A 364 -5.89 8.41 34.34
C LEU A 364 -4.38 8.25 34.11
N ASP A 365 -3.63 8.60 35.15
CA ASP A 365 -2.20 8.34 35.31
C ASP A 365 -2.07 6.92 35.87
N ASN A 366 -1.93 5.92 34.99
CA ASN A 366 -2.04 4.50 35.32
C ASN A 366 -0.71 3.90 35.82
N ASP A 367 0.42 4.55 35.58
CA ASP A 367 1.76 4.16 36.04
C ASP A 367 2.36 5.08 37.13
N GLY A 368 1.82 6.28 37.34
CA GLY A 368 2.10 7.16 38.45
C GLY A 368 3.19 8.21 38.22
N ASP A 369 3.46 8.56 36.97
CA ASP A 369 4.54 9.46 36.55
C ASP A 369 4.10 10.96 36.51
N LEU A 370 2.78 11.22 36.61
CA LEU A 370 2.08 12.51 36.55
C LEU A 370 1.74 13.03 35.14
N LEU A 371 1.92 12.22 34.12
CA LEU A 371 1.41 12.44 32.78
C LEU A 371 0.14 11.59 32.58
N VAL A 372 -0.62 11.84 31.49
CA VAL A 372 -1.89 11.15 31.22
C VAL A 372 -2.09 11.03 29.71
N ASP A 373 -2.72 9.93 29.27
CA ASP A 373 -3.13 9.70 27.88
C ASP A 373 -1.96 9.72 26.87
N GLU A 374 -0.82 9.13 27.23
CA GLU A 374 0.44 9.20 26.47
C GLU A 374 0.57 8.15 25.36
N ASP A 375 -0.38 7.21 25.28
CA ASP A 375 -0.69 6.42 24.09
C ASP A 375 -1.18 7.34 22.94
N MET A 376 -0.28 8.13 22.36
CA MET A 376 -0.44 8.43 20.95
C MET A 376 -0.32 7.08 20.24
N PRO A 377 -1.23 6.73 19.31
CA PRO A 377 -0.94 5.65 18.40
C PRO A 377 0.32 6.11 17.67
N THR A 378 1.49 5.62 18.07
CA THR A 378 2.64 5.61 17.17
C THR A 378 2.07 4.95 15.93
N PRO A 379 1.95 5.67 14.80
CA PRO A 379 1.54 5.02 13.58
C PRO A 379 2.63 3.96 13.40
N ASN A 380 2.28 2.69 13.55
CA ASN A 380 3.13 1.68 12.97
C ASN A 380 3.12 2.06 11.48
N TYR A 381 4.24 2.58 10.99
CA TYR A 381 4.41 2.94 9.59
C TYR A 381 4.02 1.78 8.66
N GLN A 382 3.98 0.53 9.16
CA GLN A 382 3.53 -0.66 8.44
C GLN A 382 2.00 -0.85 8.40
N ALA A 383 1.22 -0.38 9.38
CA ALA A 383 -0.24 -0.58 9.44
C ALA A 383 -0.97 0.19 8.33
N MET A 384 -0.39 1.28 7.84
CA MET A 384 -0.96 2.10 6.77
C MET A 384 -0.87 1.43 5.37
N TYR A 385 -0.02 0.40 5.21
CA TYR A 385 0.22 -0.24 3.93
C TYR A 385 -0.54 -1.58 3.77
N CYS A 386 -1.01 -2.23 4.84
CA CYS A 386 -1.71 -3.53 4.79
C CYS A 386 -3.25 -3.45 4.72
N LEU A 387 -3.82 -2.24 4.65
CA LEU A 387 -5.29 -2.02 4.63
C LEU A 387 -5.83 -1.49 3.29
N MET A 388 -5.00 -1.52 2.25
CA MET A 388 -5.44 -1.55 0.85
C MET A 388 -5.39 -3.00 0.37
#